data_AF-A0A9P5GY09-F1
#
_entry.id   AF-A0A9P5GY09-F1
#
_cell.length_a   1.000
_cell.length_b   1.000
_cell.length_c   1.000
_cell.angle_alpha   90.00
_cell.angle_beta   90.00
_cell.angle_gamma   90.00
#
_symmetry.space_group_name_H-M   'P 1'
#
loop_
_entity.id
_entity.type
_entity.pdbx_description
1 polymer ?
#
loop_
_entity_poly.entity_id
_entity_poly.type
_entity_poly.pdbx_seq_one_letter_code
_entity_poly.pdbx_strand_id
1 'polypeptide(L)'
;MSLRINIPPATRICLVSLLTLSLLYNIARWRQIDTTGGTPATSPLVPYLTLVPSFFYYYPWTIVTATFVEQNIFTVLLNAATVFYGGKYLERAWGSREFSKFIAVVAVIPCVAIIPIYLTWGAVGGSSSRPLTQICGGVSIQASFLVAFKQLVPEHTVTIFKGIIKMRVKHFPALFLLLNTISGLVIGTHTAAVLSWLGILASWTYLRFYKRQPDLTGTSSGTGIKGDASETFAFACLFPDVMQPPIAFVADQIYALLVTAKLLTPFSQDDIASGNELVLARGEAGLPTLLNNQRGGARGAAKREEAERRRAVALKALDRRLQAATVGRVQAHPSGLGEPSSSMPRPATPTPAAPVGQSMLGETSYNPDHA
;
A
#
# COMPACT_ATOMS: atom_id res chain seq x y z
N MET A 1 29.65 5.00 -16.72
CA MET A 1 28.85 5.13 -15.47
C MET A 1 28.14 3.81 -15.22
N SER A 2 28.43 3.13 -14.11
CA SER A 2 27.68 1.91 -13.76
C SER A 2 26.25 2.30 -13.39
N LEU A 3 25.28 1.69 -14.08
CA LEU A 3 23.86 1.89 -13.84
C LEU A 3 23.53 1.28 -12.46
N ARG A 4 23.66 2.05 -11.38
CA ARG A 4 23.33 1.61 -10.02
C ARG A 4 21.81 1.55 -9.87
N ILE A 5 21.20 0.46 -10.33
CA ILE A 5 19.79 0.18 -10.08
C ILE A 5 19.67 -0.15 -8.58
N ASN A 6 19.31 0.85 -7.78
CA ASN A 6 19.05 0.68 -6.36
C ASN A 6 17.67 0.03 -6.18
N ILE A 7 17.62 -1.30 -6.32
CA ILE A 7 16.44 -2.12 -6.02
C ILE A 7 16.48 -2.47 -4.53
N PRO A 8 15.40 -2.18 -3.79
CA PRO A 8 15.23 -2.61 -2.40
C PRO A 8 15.45 -4.13 -2.22
N PRO A 9 15.96 -4.59 -1.07
CA PRO A 9 16.44 -5.95 -0.89
C PRO A 9 15.35 -7.01 -1.04
N ALA A 10 14.16 -6.83 -0.47
CA ALA A 10 13.11 -7.86 -0.53
C ALA A 10 12.52 -8.00 -1.94
N THR A 11 12.35 -6.88 -2.65
CA THR A 11 11.95 -6.82 -4.06
C THR A 11 12.97 -7.54 -4.93
N ARG A 12 14.27 -7.36 -4.66
CA ARG A 12 15.35 -8.05 -5.36
C ARG A 12 15.25 -9.56 -5.17
N ILE A 13 15.04 -10.02 -3.94
CA ILE A 13 14.87 -11.45 -3.64
C ILE A 13 13.66 -12.01 -4.39
N CYS A 14 12.53 -11.29 -4.40
CA CYS A 14 11.33 -11.72 -5.13
C CYS A 14 11.58 -11.82 -6.65
N LEU A 15 12.28 -10.85 -7.23
CA LEU A 15 12.62 -10.86 -8.67
C LEU A 15 13.57 -12.00 -9.02
N VAL A 16 14.62 -12.21 -8.23
CA VAL A 16 15.56 -13.31 -8.44
C VAL A 16 14.83 -14.65 -8.29
N SER A 17 13.97 -14.80 -7.28
CA SER A 17 13.16 -16.01 -7.08
C SER A 17 12.23 -16.27 -8.27
N LEU A 18 11.52 -15.23 -8.75
CA LEU A 18 10.65 -15.33 -9.92
C LEU A 18 11.40 -15.80 -11.17
N LEU A 19 12.54 -15.17 -11.48
CA LEU A 19 13.31 -15.50 -12.68
C LEU A 19 13.95 -16.88 -12.58
N THR A 20 14.55 -17.21 -11.43
CA THR A 20 15.23 -18.50 -11.23
C THR A 20 14.25 -19.67 -11.20
N LEU A 21 13.14 -19.56 -10.46
CA LEU A 21 12.14 -20.63 -10.39
C LEU A 21 11.41 -20.82 -11.71
N SER A 22 11.10 -19.73 -12.44
CA SER A 22 10.50 -19.84 -13.78
C SER A 22 11.48 -20.45 -14.79
N LEU A 23 12.77 -20.11 -14.71
CA LEU A 23 13.80 -20.74 -15.54
C LEU A 23 13.93 -22.24 -15.24
N LEU A 24 14.03 -22.61 -13.95
CA LEU A 24 14.11 -24.00 -13.51
C LEU A 24 12.88 -24.81 -13.94
N TYR A 25 11.69 -24.21 -13.85
CA TYR A 25 10.46 -24.83 -14.33
C TYR A 25 10.50 -25.09 -15.83
N ASN A 26 10.94 -24.12 -16.63
CA ASN A 26 11.03 -24.28 -18.09
C ASN A 26 12.09 -25.32 -18.49
N ILE A 27 13.24 -25.37 -17.79
CA ILE A 27 14.26 -26.41 -18.01
C ILE A 27 13.70 -27.80 -17.66
N ALA A 28 13.04 -27.94 -16.51
CA ALA A 28 12.42 -29.19 -16.08
C ALA A 28 11.35 -29.67 -17.07
N ARG A 29 10.48 -28.75 -17.49
CA ARG A 29 9.45 -28.99 -18.50
C ARG A 29 10.06 -29.44 -19.83
N TRP A 30 11.12 -28.77 -20.29
CA TRP A 30 11.80 -29.10 -21.55
C TRP A 30 12.43 -30.50 -21.49
N ARG A 31 13.14 -30.83 -20.42
CA ARG A 31 13.74 -32.17 -20.23
C ARG A 31 12.71 -33.30 -20.23
N GLN A 32 11.52 -33.06 -19.66
CA GLN A 32 10.43 -34.04 -19.67
C GLN A 32 9.87 -34.25 -21.09
N ILE A 33 9.77 -33.20 -21.89
CA ILE A 33 9.34 -33.30 -23.30
C ILE A 33 10.35 -34.15 -24.09
N ASP A 34 11.65 -33.88 -23.94
CA ASP A 34 12.72 -34.62 -24.63
C ASP A 34 12.73 -36.11 -24.25
N THR A 35 12.44 -36.43 -22.99
CA THR A 35 12.42 -37.82 -22.49
C THR A 35 11.20 -38.60 -22.99
N THR A 36 10.08 -37.92 -23.26
CA THR A 36 8.80 -38.57 -23.61
C THR A 36 8.65 -38.79 -25.14
N GLY A 37 9.58 -38.30 -25.95
CA GLY A 37 9.70 -38.66 -27.38
C GLY A 37 8.53 -38.25 -28.28
N GLY A 38 7.70 -37.28 -27.86
CA GLY A 38 6.57 -36.78 -28.64
C GLY A 38 6.08 -35.43 -28.11
N THR A 39 5.36 -34.68 -28.95
CA THR A 39 4.64 -33.46 -28.51
C THR A 39 3.53 -33.88 -27.55
N PRO A 40 3.62 -33.55 -26.24
CA PRO A 40 2.62 -34.03 -25.30
C PRO A 40 1.29 -33.29 -25.53
N ALA A 41 0.17 -34.03 -25.52
CA ALA A 41 -1.18 -33.47 -25.62
C ALA A 41 -1.57 -32.59 -24.40
N THR A 42 -0.84 -32.73 -23.30
CA THR A 42 -1.02 -31.98 -22.05
C THR A 42 0.33 -31.51 -21.51
N SER A 43 0.42 -30.28 -21.00
CA SER A 43 1.66 -29.77 -20.39
C SER A 43 2.20 -30.75 -19.33
N PRO A 44 3.49 -31.10 -19.38
CA PRO A 44 4.04 -32.11 -18.49
C PRO A 44 4.07 -31.61 -17.04
N LEU A 45 3.77 -32.52 -16.12
CA LEU A 45 3.61 -32.20 -14.71
C LEU A 45 4.98 -32.05 -14.02
N VAL A 46 5.21 -30.88 -13.42
CA VAL A 46 6.38 -30.56 -12.59
C VAL A 46 5.94 -30.30 -11.15
N PRO A 47 5.47 -31.34 -10.41
CA PRO A 47 4.79 -31.20 -9.13
C PRO A 47 5.69 -30.73 -7.98
N TYR A 48 7.00 -30.65 -8.19
CA TYR A 48 7.97 -30.15 -7.20
C TYR A 48 8.26 -28.65 -7.34
N LEU A 49 7.78 -27.98 -8.40
CA LEU A 49 7.91 -26.53 -8.59
C LEU A 49 6.55 -25.82 -8.63
N THR A 50 5.54 -26.46 -9.25
CA THR A 50 4.16 -25.95 -9.28
C THR A 50 3.30 -26.67 -8.25
N LEU A 51 2.27 -25.98 -7.76
CA LEU A 51 1.35 -26.55 -6.79
C LEU A 51 0.36 -27.46 -7.51
N VAL A 52 0.33 -28.74 -7.14
CA VAL A 52 -0.69 -29.68 -7.60
C VAL A 52 -1.51 -30.12 -6.38
N PRO A 53 -2.83 -29.82 -6.32
CA PRO A 53 -3.66 -30.11 -5.14
C PRO A 53 -3.60 -31.56 -4.66
N SER A 54 -3.46 -32.54 -5.56
CA SER A 54 -3.31 -33.96 -5.16
C SER A 54 -1.92 -34.36 -4.67
N PHE A 55 -0.87 -33.57 -4.91
CA PHE A 55 0.51 -33.92 -4.56
C PHE A 55 1.15 -32.95 -3.56
N PHE A 56 0.40 -31.94 -3.09
CA PHE A 56 0.95 -30.88 -2.22
C PHE A 56 1.59 -31.44 -0.94
N TYR A 57 1.11 -32.57 -0.42
CA TYR A 57 1.63 -33.19 0.80
C TYR A 57 3.02 -33.82 0.60
N TYR A 58 3.36 -34.26 -0.62
CA TYR A 58 4.72 -34.71 -0.93
C TYR A 58 5.68 -33.54 -1.15
N TYR A 59 5.17 -32.42 -1.68
CA TYR A 59 5.97 -31.25 -2.05
C TYR A 59 5.42 -29.96 -1.39
N PRO A 60 5.47 -29.84 -0.05
CA PRO A 60 4.81 -28.74 0.67
C PRO A 60 5.39 -27.36 0.36
N TRP A 61 6.65 -27.29 -0.06
CA TRP A 61 7.29 -26.02 -0.47
C TRP A 61 6.63 -25.40 -1.70
N THR A 62 5.87 -26.16 -2.49
CA THR A 62 5.14 -25.65 -3.66
C THR A 62 4.10 -24.60 -3.29
N ILE A 63 3.63 -24.58 -2.04
CA ILE A 63 2.75 -23.52 -1.51
C ILE A 63 3.43 -22.14 -1.61
N VAL A 64 4.77 -22.09 -1.47
CA VAL A 64 5.53 -20.85 -1.60
C VAL A 64 6.05 -20.67 -3.02
N THR A 65 6.62 -21.71 -3.63
CA THR A 65 7.28 -21.57 -4.94
C THR A 65 6.30 -21.33 -6.08
N ALA A 66 5.07 -21.86 -6.01
CA ALA A 66 4.09 -21.76 -7.09
C ALA A 66 3.74 -20.32 -7.48
N THR A 67 3.76 -19.38 -6.52
CA THR A 67 3.47 -17.97 -6.78
C THR A 67 4.57 -17.28 -7.61
N PHE A 68 5.80 -17.82 -7.57
CA PHE A 68 6.97 -17.30 -8.26
C PHE A 68 7.33 -18.10 -9.53
N VAL A 69 6.51 -19.08 -9.90
CA VAL A 69 6.72 -19.86 -11.13
C VAL A 69 5.73 -19.38 -12.19
N GLU A 70 6.26 -19.03 -13.35
CA GLU A 70 5.50 -18.63 -14.53
C GLU A 70 5.75 -19.60 -15.69
N GLN A 71 4.71 -19.90 -16.46
CA GLN A 71 4.78 -20.89 -17.54
C GLN A 71 5.30 -20.31 -18.86
N ASN A 72 5.10 -19.01 -19.10
CA ASN A 72 5.37 -18.36 -20.37
C ASN A 72 6.26 -17.13 -20.17
N ILE A 73 7.12 -16.82 -21.14
CA ILE A 73 7.99 -15.64 -21.08
C ILE A 73 7.20 -14.34 -20.92
N PHE A 74 6.02 -14.23 -21.56
CA PHE A 74 5.16 -13.06 -21.42
C PHE A 74 4.65 -12.87 -19.99
N THR A 75 4.26 -13.96 -19.32
CA THR A 75 3.79 -13.87 -17.94
C THR A 75 4.94 -13.66 -16.96
N VAL A 76 6.12 -14.22 -17.24
CA VAL A 76 7.37 -13.88 -16.52
C VAL A 76 7.65 -12.38 -16.61
N LEU A 77 7.64 -11.81 -17.82
CA LEU A 77 7.94 -10.38 -18.03
C LEU A 77 6.91 -9.48 -17.36
N LEU A 78 5.62 -9.81 -17.48
CA LEU A 78 4.54 -9.07 -16.84
C LEU A 78 4.69 -9.11 -15.31
N ASN A 79 4.86 -10.31 -14.74
CA ASN A 79 5.00 -10.47 -13.30
C ASN A 79 6.31 -9.83 -12.79
N ALA A 80 7.40 -9.91 -13.55
CA ALA A 80 8.65 -9.24 -13.22
C ALA A 80 8.47 -7.71 -13.22
N ALA A 81 7.74 -7.15 -14.18
CA ALA A 81 7.40 -5.73 -14.18
C ALA A 81 6.53 -5.37 -12.96
N THR A 82 5.52 -6.16 -12.64
CA THR A 82 4.68 -5.97 -11.45
C THR A 82 5.52 -5.97 -10.16
N VAL A 83 6.37 -6.97 -9.96
CA VAL A 83 7.24 -7.06 -8.78
C VAL A 83 8.27 -5.93 -8.77
N PHE A 84 8.85 -5.59 -9.92
CA PHE A 84 9.85 -4.53 -10.00
C PHE A 84 9.27 -3.15 -9.68
N TYR A 85 8.19 -2.74 -10.35
CA TYR A 85 7.60 -1.41 -10.14
C TYR A 85 6.80 -1.36 -8.84
N GLY A 86 5.94 -2.36 -8.61
CA GLY A 86 5.09 -2.41 -7.43
C GLY A 86 5.82 -2.79 -6.17
N GLY A 87 6.69 -3.80 -6.20
CA GLY A 87 7.48 -4.19 -5.04
C GLY A 87 8.40 -3.06 -4.59
N LYS A 88 9.08 -2.40 -5.51
CA LYS A 88 9.93 -1.24 -5.21
C LYS A 88 9.15 -0.09 -4.56
N TYR A 89 7.91 0.14 -5.00
CA TYR A 89 7.05 1.16 -4.40
C TYR A 89 6.59 0.77 -3.00
N LEU A 90 6.02 -0.43 -2.85
CA LEU A 90 5.47 -0.93 -1.59
C LEU A 90 6.55 -1.13 -0.53
N GLU A 91 7.72 -1.65 -0.91
CA GLU A 91 8.85 -1.82 0.00
C GLU A 91 9.40 -0.48 0.49
N ARG A 92 9.32 0.58 -0.31
CA ARG A 92 9.67 1.93 0.14
C ARG A 92 8.62 2.54 1.05
N ALA A 93 7.34 2.29 0.78
CA ALA A 93 6.24 2.79 1.59
C ALA A 93 6.18 2.10 2.96
N TRP A 94 6.50 0.82 3.05
CA TRP A 94 6.31 0.01 4.25
C TRP A 94 7.60 -0.44 4.93
N GLY A 95 8.73 -0.35 4.25
CA GLY A 95 9.98 -0.99 4.66
C GLY A 95 10.03 -2.47 4.33
N SER A 96 11.25 -3.01 4.23
CA SER A 96 11.51 -4.40 3.80
C SER A 96 10.87 -5.44 4.72
N ARG A 97 10.78 -5.19 6.02
CA ARG A 97 10.21 -6.14 6.99
C ARG A 97 8.71 -6.36 6.77
N GLU A 98 7.93 -5.28 6.73
CA GLU A 98 6.47 -5.37 6.55
C GLU A 98 6.10 -5.78 5.13
N PHE A 99 6.88 -5.36 4.13
CA PHE A 99 6.72 -5.84 2.76
C PHE A 99 6.98 -7.35 2.63
N SER A 100 8.03 -7.89 3.28
CA SER A 100 8.30 -9.33 3.24
C SER A 100 7.18 -10.15 3.89
N LYS A 101 6.63 -9.68 5.01
CA LYS A 101 5.44 -10.32 5.63
C LYS A 101 4.24 -10.31 4.69
N PHE A 102 4.00 -9.17 4.04
CA PHE A 102 2.94 -9.04 3.05
C PHE A 102 3.12 -10.03 1.89
N ILE A 103 4.32 -10.12 1.31
CA ILE A 103 4.64 -11.09 0.25
C ILE A 103 4.41 -12.53 0.72
N ALA A 104 4.85 -12.89 1.93
CA ALA A 104 4.65 -14.22 2.47
C ALA A 104 3.15 -14.57 2.59
N VAL A 105 2.34 -13.64 3.09
CA VAL A 105 0.88 -13.79 3.23
C VAL A 105 0.22 -14.00 1.87
N VAL A 106 0.54 -13.16 0.87
CA VAL A 106 -0.13 -13.21 -0.45
C VAL A 106 0.39 -14.31 -1.37
N ALA A 107 1.56 -14.87 -1.06
CA ALA A 107 2.04 -16.10 -1.69
C ALA A 107 1.36 -17.34 -1.07
N VAL A 108 1.38 -17.45 0.26
CA VAL A 108 0.96 -18.67 0.96
C VAL A 108 -0.56 -18.80 1.05
N ILE A 109 -1.29 -17.79 1.51
CA ILE A 109 -2.73 -17.93 1.81
C ILE A 109 -3.55 -18.30 0.56
N PRO A 110 -3.37 -17.63 -0.61
CA PRO A 110 -4.08 -18.04 -1.83
C PRO A 110 -3.73 -19.47 -2.26
N CYS A 111 -2.47 -19.88 -2.13
CA CYS A 111 -2.04 -21.24 -2.45
C CYS A 111 -2.59 -22.29 -1.48
N VAL A 112 -2.75 -21.98 -0.20
CA VAL A 112 -3.40 -22.89 0.76
C VAL A 112 -4.90 -22.97 0.49
N ALA A 113 -5.55 -21.83 0.25
CA ALA A 113 -7.00 -21.76 0.04
C ALA A 113 -7.46 -22.42 -1.27
N ILE A 114 -6.63 -22.40 -2.33
CA ILE A 114 -6.99 -22.99 -3.63
C ILE A 114 -6.96 -24.53 -3.62
N ILE A 115 -6.19 -25.16 -2.72
CA ILE A 115 -6.12 -26.63 -2.58
C ILE A 115 -7.51 -27.24 -2.31
N PRO A 116 -8.22 -26.89 -1.21
CA PRO A 116 -9.53 -27.47 -0.94
C PRO A 116 -10.58 -27.08 -2.01
N ILE A 117 -10.44 -25.93 -2.68
CA ILE A 117 -11.32 -25.55 -3.78
C ILE A 117 -11.19 -26.52 -4.95
N TYR A 118 -9.97 -26.85 -5.36
CA TYR A 118 -9.75 -27.76 -6.49
C TYR A 118 -10.03 -29.22 -6.15
N LEU A 119 -9.77 -29.64 -4.91
CA LEU A 119 -10.13 -30.98 -4.42
C LEU A 119 -11.65 -31.17 -4.39
N THR A 120 -12.40 -30.20 -3.83
CA THR A 120 -13.86 -30.27 -3.79
C THR A 120 -14.49 -30.12 -5.17
N TRP A 121 -13.96 -29.26 -6.04
CA TRP A 121 -14.41 -29.15 -7.43
C TRP A 121 -14.21 -30.47 -8.19
N GLY A 122 -13.05 -31.11 -8.03
CA GLY A 122 -12.81 -32.44 -8.62
C GLY A 122 -13.78 -33.50 -8.11
N ALA A 123 -14.02 -33.53 -6.80
CA ALA A 123 -14.93 -34.48 -6.17
C ALA A 123 -16.39 -34.30 -6.61
N VAL A 124 -16.89 -33.06 -6.61
CA VAL A 124 -18.27 -32.74 -7.01
C VAL A 124 -18.48 -32.93 -8.52
N GLY A 125 -17.49 -32.55 -9.33
CA GLY A 125 -17.56 -32.67 -10.79
C GLY A 125 -17.24 -34.07 -11.33
N GLY A 126 -16.90 -35.05 -10.47
CA GLY A 126 -16.50 -36.40 -10.88
C GLY A 126 -15.24 -36.44 -11.77
N SER A 127 -14.45 -35.35 -11.77
CA SER A 127 -13.33 -35.18 -12.69
C SER A 127 -12.01 -35.41 -11.99
N SER A 128 -11.34 -36.50 -12.34
CA SER A 128 -10.02 -36.85 -11.79
C SER A 128 -8.89 -35.88 -12.22
N SER A 129 -9.12 -35.05 -13.26
CA SER A 129 -8.11 -34.12 -13.77
C SER A 129 -8.05 -32.79 -13.00
N ARG A 130 -9.14 -32.37 -12.34
CA ARG A 130 -9.18 -31.11 -11.59
C ARG A 130 -8.19 -31.10 -10.41
N PRO A 131 -8.11 -32.13 -9.56
CA PRO A 131 -7.11 -32.21 -8.50
C PRO A 131 -5.66 -32.28 -9.00
N LEU A 132 -5.46 -32.70 -10.26
CA LEU A 132 -4.16 -32.82 -10.92
C LEU A 132 -3.76 -31.56 -11.70
N THR A 133 -4.57 -30.50 -11.65
CA THR A 133 -4.27 -29.24 -12.35
C THR A 133 -3.06 -28.56 -11.73
N GLN A 134 -2.12 -28.12 -12.57
CA GLN A 134 -0.96 -27.33 -12.13
C GLN A 134 -1.39 -25.90 -11.82
N ILE A 135 -1.16 -25.49 -10.58
CA ILE A 135 -1.42 -24.15 -10.08
C ILE A 135 -0.07 -23.44 -9.94
N CYS A 136 0.11 -22.37 -10.71
CA CYS A 136 1.26 -21.50 -10.64
C CYS A 136 0.91 -20.11 -11.20
N GLY A 137 1.76 -19.13 -10.89
CA GLY A 137 1.68 -17.78 -11.43
C GLY A 137 1.49 -16.71 -10.34
N GLY A 138 1.94 -15.50 -10.64
CA GLY A 138 1.89 -14.35 -9.73
C GLY A 138 0.60 -13.55 -9.79
N VAL A 139 -0.49 -14.12 -10.29
CA VAL A 139 -1.79 -13.44 -10.37
C VAL A 139 -2.27 -12.99 -8.98
N SER A 140 -2.02 -13.79 -7.94
CA SER A 140 -2.33 -13.41 -6.56
C SER A 140 -1.50 -12.21 -6.10
N ILE A 141 -0.21 -12.13 -6.45
CA ILE A 141 0.67 -10.99 -6.17
C ILE A 141 0.17 -9.74 -6.89
N GLN A 142 -0.18 -9.86 -8.17
CA GLN A 142 -0.74 -8.77 -8.98
C GLN A 142 -2.02 -8.20 -8.33
N ALA A 143 -2.98 -9.08 -8.02
CA ALA A 143 -4.22 -8.70 -7.36
C ALA A 143 -3.95 -7.98 -6.02
N SER A 144 -3.02 -8.53 -5.23
CA SER A 144 -2.63 -8.01 -3.93
C SER A 144 -1.97 -6.64 -4.00
N PHE A 145 -1.15 -6.41 -5.02
CA PHE A 145 -0.50 -5.12 -5.23
C PHE A 145 -1.53 -4.04 -5.58
N LEU A 146 -2.56 -4.37 -6.35
CA LEU A 146 -3.64 -3.42 -6.65
C LEU A 146 -4.40 -3.00 -5.39
N VAL A 147 -4.69 -3.94 -4.49
CA VAL A 147 -5.30 -3.64 -3.19
C VAL A 147 -4.38 -2.76 -2.34
N ALA A 148 -3.08 -3.07 -2.31
CA ALA A 148 -2.08 -2.26 -1.63
C ALA A 148 -1.97 -0.83 -2.18
N PHE A 149 -2.02 -0.67 -3.51
CA PHE A 149 -2.02 0.64 -4.14
C PHE A 149 -3.29 1.43 -3.86
N LYS A 150 -4.47 0.78 -3.83
CA LYS A 150 -5.71 1.43 -3.38
C LYS A 150 -5.54 1.95 -1.95
N GLN A 151 -4.92 1.19 -1.05
CA GLN A 151 -4.71 1.62 0.33
C GLN A 151 -3.78 2.83 0.44
N LEU A 152 -2.71 2.86 -0.35
CA LEU A 152 -1.68 3.89 -0.25
C LEU A 152 -2.03 5.16 -1.00
N VAL A 153 -2.64 5.04 -2.18
CA VAL A 153 -2.84 6.16 -3.11
C VAL A 153 -4.17 6.05 -3.86
N PRO A 154 -5.31 6.04 -3.14
CA PRO A 154 -6.62 5.83 -3.77
C PRO A 154 -6.97 6.93 -4.79
N GLU A 155 -6.54 8.17 -4.53
CA GLU A 155 -6.90 9.36 -5.31
C GLU A 155 -6.00 9.61 -6.53
N HIS A 156 -4.91 8.86 -6.70
CA HIS A 156 -4.06 9.05 -7.86
C HIS A 156 -4.79 8.62 -9.15
N THR A 157 -4.88 9.55 -10.10
CA THR A 157 -5.42 9.26 -11.42
C THR A 157 -4.29 8.81 -12.34
N VAL A 158 -4.42 7.62 -12.90
CA VAL A 158 -3.51 7.16 -13.95
C VAL A 158 -4.17 7.49 -15.28
N THR A 159 -3.45 8.19 -16.13
CA THR A 159 -3.84 8.45 -17.51
C THR A 159 -3.27 7.33 -18.38
N ILE A 160 -4.14 6.50 -18.94
CA ILE A 160 -3.79 5.38 -19.81
C ILE A 160 -4.00 5.84 -21.27
N PHE A 161 -3.25 5.28 -22.22
CA PHE A 161 -3.35 5.56 -23.66
C PHE A 161 -3.19 7.05 -24.01
N LYS A 162 -2.07 7.67 -23.61
CA LYS A 162 -1.77 9.09 -23.90
C LYS A 162 -2.89 10.07 -23.48
N GLY A 163 -3.65 9.73 -22.43
CA GLY A 163 -4.65 10.62 -21.84
C GLY A 163 -6.11 10.33 -22.19
N ILE A 164 -6.40 9.33 -23.02
CA ILE A 164 -7.77 8.99 -23.45
C ILE A 164 -8.60 8.42 -22.29
N ILE A 165 -7.98 7.60 -21.43
CA ILE A 165 -8.68 6.97 -20.30
C ILE A 165 -8.06 7.47 -19.00
N LYS A 166 -8.83 8.22 -18.21
CA LYS A 166 -8.45 8.67 -16.86
C LYS A 166 -9.20 7.84 -15.84
N MET A 167 -8.49 7.02 -15.08
CA MET A 167 -9.08 6.18 -14.03
C MET A 167 -8.29 6.33 -12.73
N ARG A 168 -9.02 6.46 -11.61
CA ARG A 168 -8.41 6.44 -10.27
C ARG A 168 -7.99 5.02 -9.91
N VAL A 169 -6.88 4.90 -9.19
CA VAL A 169 -6.33 3.63 -8.72
C VAL A 169 -7.35 2.81 -7.90
N LYS A 170 -8.28 3.48 -7.21
CA LYS A 170 -9.34 2.81 -6.44
C LYS A 170 -10.19 1.80 -7.24
N HIS A 171 -10.28 1.95 -8.56
CA HIS A 171 -11.06 1.04 -9.43
C HIS A 171 -10.24 -0.14 -9.99
N PHE A 172 -8.91 -0.10 -9.89
CA PHE A 172 -8.06 -1.14 -10.46
C PHE A 172 -8.30 -2.54 -9.87
N PRO A 173 -8.49 -2.71 -8.54
CA PRO A 173 -8.79 -4.02 -7.96
C PRO A 173 -10.04 -4.66 -8.58
N ALA A 174 -11.15 -3.93 -8.67
CA ALA A 174 -12.39 -4.44 -9.27
C ALA A 174 -12.25 -4.73 -10.76
N LEU A 175 -11.59 -3.87 -11.52
CA LEU A 175 -11.35 -4.11 -12.95
C LEU A 175 -10.51 -5.38 -13.16
N PHE A 176 -9.47 -5.58 -12.36
CA PHE A 176 -8.62 -6.77 -12.43
C PHE A 176 -9.40 -8.05 -12.11
N LEU A 177 -10.26 -8.03 -11.08
CA LEU A 177 -11.14 -9.15 -10.77
C LEU A 177 -12.11 -9.43 -11.91
N LEU A 178 -12.74 -8.40 -12.47
CA LEU A 178 -13.69 -8.53 -13.56
C LEU A 178 -13.01 -9.16 -14.79
N LEU A 179 -11.84 -8.65 -15.19
CA LEU A 179 -11.10 -9.17 -16.34
C LEU A 179 -10.66 -10.63 -16.14
N ASN A 180 -10.14 -10.98 -14.95
CA ASN A 180 -9.76 -12.37 -14.67
C ASN A 180 -10.97 -13.30 -14.58
N THR A 181 -12.11 -12.83 -14.05
CA THR A 181 -13.34 -13.63 -13.96
C THR A 181 -13.92 -13.90 -15.35
N ILE A 182 -13.98 -12.87 -16.22
CA ILE A 182 -14.43 -13.03 -17.60
C ILE A 182 -13.46 -13.92 -18.39
N SER A 183 -12.15 -13.71 -18.24
CA SER A 183 -11.14 -14.58 -18.87
C SER A 183 -11.28 -16.03 -18.39
N GLY A 184 -11.54 -16.24 -17.10
CA GLY A 184 -11.79 -17.55 -16.54
C GLY A 184 -13.02 -18.24 -17.15
N LEU A 185 -14.09 -17.49 -17.39
CA LEU A 185 -15.33 -18.01 -17.97
C LEU A 185 -15.23 -18.25 -19.48
N VAL A 186 -14.60 -17.33 -20.22
CA VAL A 186 -14.59 -17.32 -21.70
C VAL A 186 -13.40 -18.11 -22.26
N ILE A 187 -12.21 -17.94 -21.69
CA ILE A 187 -10.94 -18.52 -22.19
C ILE A 187 -10.58 -19.81 -21.43
N GLY A 188 -11.22 -20.07 -20.28
CA GLY A 188 -10.96 -21.25 -19.45
C GLY A 188 -9.79 -21.07 -18.47
N THR A 189 -9.35 -19.83 -18.21
CA THR A 189 -8.28 -19.50 -17.24
C THR A 189 -8.76 -19.53 -15.78
N HIS A 190 -9.51 -20.57 -15.41
CA HIS A 190 -10.17 -20.68 -14.09
C HIS A 190 -9.19 -20.51 -12.93
N THR A 191 -7.97 -21.02 -13.04
CA THR A 191 -6.94 -20.91 -12.00
C THR A 191 -6.55 -19.46 -11.74
N ALA A 192 -6.38 -18.65 -12.79
CA ALA A 192 -6.08 -17.22 -12.66
C ALA A 192 -7.26 -16.46 -12.04
N ALA A 193 -8.48 -16.80 -12.45
CA ALA A 193 -9.70 -16.22 -11.86
C ALA A 193 -9.77 -16.49 -10.34
N VAL A 194 -9.63 -17.74 -9.91
CA VAL A 194 -9.67 -18.10 -8.49
C VAL A 194 -8.52 -17.45 -7.71
N LEU A 195 -7.28 -17.47 -8.23
CA LEU A 195 -6.14 -16.82 -7.59
C LEU A 195 -6.30 -15.30 -7.48
N SER A 196 -6.97 -14.65 -8.43
CA SER A 196 -7.24 -13.21 -8.36
C SER A 196 -8.17 -12.87 -7.19
N TRP A 197 -9.26 -13.62 -7.02
CA TRP A 197 -10.18 -13.48 -5.90
C TRP A 197 -9.51 -13.76 -4.56
N LEU A 198 -8.79 -14.88 -4.46
CA LEU A 198 -8.07 -15.24 -3.24
C LEU A 198 -6.97 -14.24 -2.90
N GLY A 199 -6.26 -13.70 -3.90
CA GLY A 199 -5.25 -12.66 -3.73
C GLY A 199 -5.84 -11.35 -3.19
N ILE A 200 -6.97 -10.88 -3.74
CA ILE A 200 -7.67 -9.70 -3.22
C ILE A 200 -8.15 -9.94 -1.79
N LEU A 201 -8.78 -11.08 -1.51
CA LEU A 201 -9.28 -11.39 -0.17
C LEU A 201 -8.15 -11.49 0.85
N ALA A 202 -7.06 -12.20 0.53
CA ALA A 202 -5.91 -12.37 1.42
C ALA A 202 -5.22 -11.03 1.70
N SER A 203 -4.96 -10.23 0.66
CA SER A 203 -4.32 -8.92 0.81
C SER A 203 -5.19 -7.91 1.53
N TRP A 204 -6.48 -7.81 1.19
CA TRP A 204 -7.41 -6.92 1.87
C TRP A 204 -7.52 -7.27 3.35
N THR A 205 -7.72 -8.55 3.68
CA THR A 205 -7.81 -9.02 5.07
C THR A 205 -6.53 -8.71 5.84
N TYR A 206 -5.36 -8.98 5.26
CA TYR A 206 -4.09 -8.70 5.91
C TYR A 206 -3.86 -7.20 6.13
N LEU A 207 -4.13 -6.37 5.13
CA LEU A 207 -3.92 -4.92 5.21
C LEU A 207 -4.93 -4.24 6.13
N ARG A 208 -6.18 -4.72 6.15
CA ARG A 208 -7.27 -4.22 6.99
C ARG A 208 -7.04 -4.58 8.45
N PHE A 209 -6.67 -5.82 8.78
CA PHE A 209 -6.70 -6.31 10.16
C PHE A 209 -5.35 -6.63 10.80
N TYR A 210 -4.30 -6.91 10.02
CA TYR A 210 -3.06 -7.51 10.54
C TYR A 210 -1.82 -6.63 10.39
N LYS A 211 -1.68 -5.93 9.26
CA LYS A 211 -0.49 -5.12 8.97
C LYS A 211 -0.39 -3.95 9.94
N ARG A 212 0.74 -3.79 10.62
CA ARG A 212 0.98 -2.60 11.44
C ARG A 212 1.36 -1.41 10.56
N GLN A 213 0.74 -0.27 10.80
CA GLN A 213 1.11 0.98 10.17
C GLN A 213 2.23 1.66 10.98
N PRO A 214 3.20 2.30 10.32
CA PRO A 214 4.19 3.11 11.04
C PRO A 214 3.46 4.26 11.72
N ASP A 215 3.74 4.49 12.99
CA ASP A 215 3.16 5.61 13.74
C ASP A 215 3.78 6.92 13.24
N LEU A 216 2.97 7.73 12.54
CA LEU A 216 3.38 9.07 12.08
C LEU A 216 3.15 10.15 13.16
N THR A 217 2.45 9.83 14.26
CA THR A 217 2.03 10.83 15.24
C THR A 217 3.13 11.19 16.25
N GLY A 218 4.19 10.39 16.37
CA GLY A 218 5.32 10.69 17.26
C GLY A 218 4.95 10.67 18.74
N THR A 219 3.79 10.12 19.09
CA THR A 219 3.43 9.84 20.48
C THR A 219 4.01 8.48 20.85
N SER A 220 4.72 8.40 21.97
CA SER A 220 5.66 7.35 22.34
C SER A 220 5.04 5.99 22.72
N SER A 221 3.85 5.64 22.23
CA SER A 221 3.34 4.28 22.30
C SER A 221 3.88 3.49 21.11
N GLY A 222 5.09 2.95 21.23
CA GLY A 222 5.87 2.29 20.16
C GLY A 222 5.25 1.06 19.47
N THR A 223 3.94 0.85 19.60
CA THR A 223 3.14 -0.15 18.89
C THR A 223 2.23 0.57 17.89
N GLY A 224 2.73 0.81 16.67
CA GLY A 224 1.92 1.45 15.61
C GLY A 224 0.56 0.79 15.37
N ILE A 225 -0.40 1.56 14.85
CA ILE A 225 -1.80 1.17 14.67
C ILE A 225 -1.89 -0.15 13.89
N LYS A 226 -2.67 -1.10 14.42
CA LYS A 226 -2.86 -2.42 13.82
C LYS A 226 -3.92 -2.33 12.74
N GLY A 227 -3.54 -2.69 11.51
CA GLY A 227 -4.43 -2.70 10.37
C GLY A 227 -4.69 -1.31 9.80
N ASP A 228 -5.77 -1.22 9.04
CA ASP A 228 -6.31 0.02 8.52
C ASP A 228 -7.79 -0.03 8.83
N ALA A 229 -8.27 0.82 9.74
CA ALA A 229 -9.66 0.84 10.19
C ALA A 229 -10.52 1.86 9.41
N SER A 230 -9.95 2.59 8.45
CA SER A 230 -10.64 3.60 7.66
C SER A 230 -11.83 3.07 6.86
N GLU A 231 -12.93 3.81 6.80
CA GLU A 231 -14.14 3.37 6.09
C GLU A 231 -13.90 3.27 4.57
N THR A 232 -13.02 4.13 4.05
CA THR A 232 -12.61 4.13 2.63
C THR A 232 -11.86 2.84 2.21
N PHE A 233 -11.33 2.09 3.18
CA PHE A 233 -10.69 0.79 2.95
C PHE A 233 -11.60 -0.41 3.31
N ALA A 234 -12.90 -0.20 3.48
CA ALA A 234 -13.87 -1.29 3.55
C ALA A 234 -13.86 -2.16 2.28
N PHE A 235 -14.27 -3.43 2.41
CA PHE A 235 -14.27 -4.37 1.29
C PHE A 235 -15.15 -3.89 0.14
N ALA A 236 -16.33 -3.36 0.45
CA ALA A 236 -17.26 -2.80 -0.54
C ALA A 236 -16.60 -1.71 -1.39
N CYS A 237 -15.81 -0.83 -0.78
CA CYS A 237 -15.12 0.26 -1.47
C CYS A 237 -14.04 -0.20 -2.47
N LEU A 238 -13.72 -1.50 -2.55
CA LEU A 238 -12.91 -2.06 -3.65
C LEU A 238 -13.65 -2.04 -5.00
N PHE A 239 -14.98 -1.93 -4.96
CA PHE A 239 -15.87 -1.98 -6.11
C PHE A 239 -16.41 -0.58 -6.46
N PRO A 240 -16.88 -0.37 -7.71
CA PRO A 240 -17.52 0.88 -8.12
C PRO A 240 -18.75 1.20 -7.25
N ASP A 241 -19.04 2.49 -7.10
CA ASP A 241 -20.03 3.02 -6.14
C ASP A 241 -21.42 2.36 -6.27
N VAL A 242 -21.84 2.03 -7.50
CA VAL A 242 -23.12 1.35 -7.78
C VAL A 242 -23.22 -0.03 -7.14
N MET A 243 -22.09 -0.76 -7.02
CA MET A 243 -22.04 -2.11 -6.47
C MET A 243 -21.76 -2.14 -4.97
N GLN A 244 -21.40 -1.01 -4.36
CA GLN A 244 -21.00 -0.99 -2.95
C GLN A 244 -22.12 -1.38 -1.98
N PRO A 245 -23.37 -0.88 -2.10
CA PRO A 245 -24.42 -1.19 -1.12
C PRO A 245 -24.72 -2.70 -0.96
N PRO A 246 -24.93 -3.49 -2.03
CA PRO A 246 -25.19 -4.92 -1.86
C PRO A 246 -23.97 -5.68 -1.32
N ILE A 247 -22.75 -5.28 -1.74
CA ILE A 247 -21.52 -5.91 -1.27
C ILE A 247 -21.26 -5.58 0.20
N ALA A 248 -21.54 -4.34 0.63
CA ALA A 248 -21.40 -3.91 2.02
C ALA A 248 -22.30 -4.74 2.92
N PHE A 249 -23.58 -4.91 2.55
CA PHE A 249 -24.51 -5.73 3.30
C PHE A 249 -23.96 -7.15 3.54
N VAL A 250 -23.48 -7.82 2.49
CA VAL A 250 -22.93 -9.18 2.62
C VAL A 250 -21.62 -9.18 3.43
N ALA A 251 -20.72 -8.23 3.18
CA ALA A 251 -19.44 -8.12 3.87
C ALA A 251 -19.61 -7.86 5.36
N ASP A 252 -20.59 -7.04 5.75
CA ASP A 252 -20.90 -6.72 7.15
C ASP A 252 -21.45 -7.93 7.90
N GLN A 253 -22.29 -8.75 7.26
CA GLN A 253 -22.75 -10.02 7.85
C GLN A 253 -21.60 -11.00 8.07
N ILE A 254 -20.72 -11.14 7.08
CA ILE A 254 -19.53 -11.99 7.19
C ILE A 254 -18.62 -11.46 8.31
N TYR A 255 -18.44 -10.15 8.40
CA TYR A 255 -17.65 -9.51 9.45
C TYR A 255 -18.25 -9.78 10.85
N ALA A 256 -19.55 -9.59 11.03
CA ALA A 256 -20.24 -9.87 12.29
C ALA A 256 -20.09 -11.34 12.71
N LEU A 257 -20.20 -12.28 11.75
CA LEU A 257 -19.98 -13.70 12.00
C LEU A 257 -18.53 -13.97 12.42
N LEU A 258 -17.55 -13.42 11.72
CA LEU A 258 -16.12 -13.61 12.02
C LEU A 258 -15.72 -13.01 13.38
N VAL A 259 -16.32 -11.89 13.77
CA VAL A 259 -16.14 -11.29 15.10
C VAL A 259 -16.77 -12.18 16.17
N THR A 260 -17.98 -12.69 15.93
CA THR A 260 -18.65 -13.64 16.84
C THR A 260 -17.85 -14.93 17.03
N ALA A 261 -17.25 -15.42 15.95
CA ALA A 261 -16.35 -16.57 15.95
C ALA A 261 -14.96 -16.28 16.57
N LYS A 262 -14.71 -15.05 17.06
CA LYS A 262 -13.43 -14.57 17.60
C LYS A 262 -12.24 -14.70 16.64
N LEU A 263 -12.52 -14.74 15.33
CA LEU A 263 -11.50 -14.76 14.28
C LEU A 263 -11.02 -13.34 13.92
N LEU A 264 -11.87 -12.33 14.13
CA LEU A 264 -11.55 -10.91 13.93
C LEU A 264 -11.80 -10.10 15.21
N THR A 265 -10.93 -9.13 15.46
CA THR A 265 -11.11 -8.13 16.52
C THR A 265 -11.91 -6.95 15.97
N PRO A 266 -13.00 -6.53 16.64
CA PRO A 266 -13.75 -5.35 16.22
C PRO A 266 -12.89 -4.08 16.36
N PHE A 267 -13.08 -3.12 15.47
CA PHE A 267 -12.42 -1.81 15.58
C PHE A 267 -13.14 -0.93 16.60
N SER A 268 -12.38 -0.16 17.38
CA SER A 268 -12.96 0.90 18.21
C SER A 268 -13.31 2.13 17.36
N GLN A 269 -14.17 3.01 17.87
CA GLN A 269 -14.49 4.27 17.19
C GLN A 269 -13.24 5.15 17.02
N ASP A 270 -12.31 5.11 17.98
CA ASP A 270 -11.05 5.84 17.93
C ASP A 270 -10.12 5.31 16.82
N ASP A 271 -10.09 3.99 16.61
CA ASP A 271 -9.33 3.37 15.51
C ASP A 271 -9.88 3.82 14.15
N ILE A 272 -11.20 3.90 14.01
CA ILE A 272 -11.85 4.32 12.76
C ILE A 272 -11.57 5.81 12.49
N ALA A 273 -11.72 6.67 13.50
CA ALA A 273 -11.44 8.09 13.39
C ALA A 273 -9.97 8.35 13.00
N SER A 274 -9.03 7.74 13.72
CA SER A 274 -7.59 7.85 13.41
C SER A 274 -7.25 7.27 12.03
N GLY A 275 -7.88 6.17 11.63
CA GLY A 275 -7.74 5.60 10.29
C GLY A 275 -8.21 6.57 9.19
N ASN A 276 -9.34 7.23 9.37
CA ASN A 276 -9.87 8.21 8.43
C ASN A 276 -8.97 9.45 8.33
N GLU A 277 -8.44 9.95 9.46
CA GLU A 277 -7.46 11.05 9.47
C GLU A 277 -6.18 10.68 8.70
N LEU A 278 -5.66 9.46 8.87
CA LEU A 278 -4.49 8.98 8.14
C LEU A 278 -4.73 8.89 6.63
N VAL A 279 -5.95 8.55 6.19
CA VAL A 279 -6.30 8.54 4.77
C VAL A 279 -6.30 9.96 4.20
N LEU A 280 -6.86 10.93 4.94
CA LEU A 280 -6.83 12.34 4.54
C LEU A 280 -5.39 12.85 4.42
N ALA A 281 -4.54 12.57 5.42
CA ALA A 281 -3.13 12.94 5.40
C ALA A 281 -2.36 12.32 4.22
N ARG A 282 -2.68 11.07 3.83
CA ARG A 282 -2.10 10.42 2.64
C ARG A 282 -2.60 11.02 1.33
N GLY A 283 -3.88 11.40 1.28
CA GLY A 283 -4.50 12.07 0.15
C GLY A 283 -3.81 13.38 -0.19
N GLU A 284 -3.42 14.15 0.82
CA GLU A 284 -2.68 15.41 0.68
C GLU A 284 -1.21 15.21 0.30
N ALA A 285 -0.54 14.19 0.86
CA ALA A 285 0.89 13.96 0.64
C ALA A 285 1.25 13.50 -0.78
N GLY A 286 0.32 12.87 -1.50
CA GLY A 286 0.51 12.42 -2.89
C GLY A 286 1.60 11.37 -3.12
N LEU A 287 1.64 10.83 -4.34
CA LEU A 287 2.63 9.84 -4.79
C LEU A 287 4.12 10.27 -4.62
N PRO A 288 4.53 11.54 -4.87
CA PRO A 288 5.95 11.91 -4.86
C PRO A 288 6.58 11.93 -3.46
N THR A 289 5.80 12.21 -2.41
CA THR A 289 6.30 12.25 -1.02
C THR A 289 6.68 10.86 -0.51
N LEU A 290 5.90 9.84 -0.85
CA LEU A 290 6.18 8.43 -0.49
C LEU A 290 7.40 7.86 -1.21
N LEU A 291 7.65 8.28 -2.45
CA LEU A 291 8.81 7.85 -3.24
C LEU A 291 10.13 8.46 -2.74
N ASN A 292 10.09 9.67 -2.16
CA ASN A 292 11.29 10.40 -1.74
C ASN A 292 11.78 10.04 -0.33
N ASN A 293 11.02 9.23 0.42
CA ASN A 293 11.33 8.90 1.82
C ASN A 293 12.69 8.19 2.01
N GLN A 294 13.26 7.59 0.95
CA GLN A 294 14.59 6.97 0.98
C GLN A 294 15.74 8.01 1.00
N ARG A 295 15.52 9.26 0.55
CA ARG A 295 16.52 10.35 0.63
C ARG A 295 16.43 11.15 1.93
N GLY A 296 15.39 10.90 2.74
CA GLY A 296 15.05 11.67 3.95
C GLY A 296 15.46 11.03 5.28
N GLY A 297 15.97 9.80 5.31
CA GLY A 297 16.33 9.15 6.58
C GLY A 297 17.34 9.96 7.43
N ALA A 298 18.29 10.63 6.78
CA ALA A 298 19.25 11.53 7.44
C ALA A 298 18.88 13.02 7.29
N ARG A 299 18.34 13.42 6.12
CA ARG A 299 18.02 14.84 5.81
C ARG A 299 16.66 15.30 6.33
N GLY A 300 15.72 14.38 6.48
CA GLY A 300 14.39 14.59 7.08
C GLY A 300 14.47 14.59 8.59
N ALA A 301 15.32 13.76 9.19
CA ALA A 301 15.70 13.89 10.60
C ALA A 301 16.37 15.25 10.86
N ALA A 302 17.32 15.67 10.02
CA ALA A 302 17.93 17.00 10.14
C ALA A 302 16.94 18.16 9.94
N LYS A 303 16.03 18.10 8.95
CA LYS A 303 14.96 19.12 8.78
C LYS A 303 13.94 19.10 9.92
N ARG A 304 13.63 17.92 10.48
CA ARG A 304 12.69 17.75 11.59
C ARG A 304 13.31 18.25 12.89
N GLU A 305 14.58 17.92 13.14
CA GLU A 305 15.37 18.41 14.26
C GLU A 305 15.61 19.93 14.15
N GLU A 306 15.83 20.45 12.94
CA GLU A 306 15.93 21.88 12.70
C GLU A 306 14.57 22.59 12.89
N ALA A 307 13.47 21.97 12.48
CA ALA A 307 12.12 22.47 12.74
C ALA A 307 11.78 22.43 14.24
N GLU A 308 12.19 21.39 14.97
CA GLU A 308 12.03 21.25 16.42
C GLU A 308 12.90 22.27 17.18
N ARG A 309 14.14 22.50 16.74
CA ARG A 309 14.99 23.58 17.26
C ARG A 309 14.37 24.95 17.02
N ARG A 310 13.84 25.22 15.83
CA ARG A 310 13.14 26.48 15.50
C ARG A 310 11.88 26.66 16.34
N ARG A 311 11.10 25.58 16.57
CA ARG A 311 9.93 25.59 17.46
C ARG A 311 10.31 25.84 18.92
N ALA A 312 11.40 25.24 19.41
CA ALA A 312 11.88 25.46 20.77
C ALA A 312 12.37 26.90 20.99
N VAL A 313 13.03 27.51 20.00
CA VAL A 313 13.43 28.92 20.05
C VAL A 313 12.22 29.84 20.04
N ALA A 314 11.22 29.55 19.19
CA ALA A 314 9.98 30.32 19.14
C ALA A 314 9.21 30.25 20.47
N LEU A 315 9.13 29.06 21.09
CA LEU A 315 8.53 28.87 22.41
C LEU A 315 9.25 29.65 23.50
N LYS A 316 10.59 29.61 23.53
CA LYS A 316 11.40 30.39 24.48
C LYS A 316 11.24 31.91 24.28
N ALA A 317 11.11 32.36 23.04
CA ALA A 317 10.88 33.78 22.74
C ALA A 317 9.47 34.22 23.20
N LEU A 318 8.48 33.34 23.08
CA LEU A 318 7.11 33.60 23.52
C LEU A 318 7.02 33.62 25.05
N ASP A 319 7.73 32.71 25.73
CA ASP A 319 7.82 32.65 27.19
C ASP A 319 8.51 33.90 27.76
N ARG A 320 9.60 34.37 27.14
CA ARG A 320 10.23 35.65 27.50
C ARG A 320 9.31 36.85 27.32
N ARG A 321 8.49 36.87 26.26
CA ARG A 321 7.49 37.94 26.06
C ARG A 321 6.39 37.89 27.11
N LEU A 322 5.93 36.70 27.48
CA LEU A 322 4.96 36.51 28.56
C LEU A 322 5.51 36.97 29.91
N GLN A 323 6.76 36.60 30.24
CA GLN A 323 7.45 37.02 31.46
C GLN A 323 7.68 38.54 31.50
N ALA A 324 8.12 39.15 30.41
CA ALA A 324 8.27 40.60 30.31
C ALA A 324 6.91 41.33 30.46
N ALA A 325 5.83 40.78 29.89
CA ALA A 325 4.48 41.31 30.04
C ALA A 325 3.93 41.13 31.47
N THR A 326 4.32 40.07 32.19
CA THR A 326 3.93 39.88 33.60
C THR A 326 4.71 40.81 34.54
N VAL A 327 6.02 40.98 34.33
CA VAL A 327 6.84 41.93 35.10
C VAL A 327 6.40 43.38 34.85
N GLY A 328 6.12 43.75 33.59
CA GLY A 328 5.60 45.07 33.23
C GLY A 328 4.21 45.36 33.81
N ARG A 329 3.42 44.33 34.10
CA ARG A 329 2.09 44.47 34.75
C ARG A 329 2.17 44.61 36.27
N VAL A 330 3.26 44.15 36.90
CA VAL A 330 3.48 44.27 38.36
C VAL A 330 4.05 45.65 38.74
N GLN A 331 4.62 46.40 37.78
CA GLN A 331 5.14 47.75 38.01
C GLN A 331 4.13 48.89 37.76
N ALA A 332 2.89 48.58 37.39
CA ALA A 332 1.84 49.58 37.21
C ALA A 332 0.81 49.59 38.37
N HIS A 333 1.13 50.41 39.39
CA HIS A 333 0.28 51.02 40.42
C HIS A 333 -0.24 50.21 41.63
N PRO A 334 -0.34 50.82 42.85
CA PRO A 334 -1.00 52.12 43.17
C PRO A 334 -0.08 53.12 43.94
N SER A 335 -0.28 54.45 44.06
CA SER A 335 -1.43 55.36 44.36
C SER A 335 -1.04 56.81 43.94
N GLY A 336 -1.89 57.82 43.72
CA GLY A 336 -3.35 57.94 43.84
C GLY A 336 -3.90 59.30 43.35
N LEU A 337 -5.24 59.38 43.40
CA LEU A 337 -6.17 60.53 43.49
C LEU A 337 -6.23 61.59 42.35
N GLY A 338 -7.28 61.48 41.53
CA GLY A 338 -7.81 62.53 40.65
C GLY A 338 -8.98 62.00 39.79
N GLU A 339 -10.19 62.49 40.06
CA GLU A 339 -11.51 62.05 39.54
C GLU A 339 -11.83 62.53 38.09
N PRO A 340 -12.99 62.19 37.47
CA PRO A 340 -13.05 61.58 36.15
C PRO A 340 -13.58 62.50 35.04
N SER A 341 -13.29 62.18 33.77
CA SER A 341 -14.22 62.51 32.68
C SER A 341 -14.20 61.46 31.56
N SER A 342 -15.41 61.24 31.07
CA SER A 342 -15.93 60.16 30.24
C SER A 342 -15.56 60.23 28.77
N SER A 343 -15.23 59.10 28.14
CA SER A 343 -15.94 58.55 26.97
C SER A 343 -15.22 57.34 26.37
N MET A 344 -16.00 56.32 26.03
CA MET A 344 -15.64 55.12 25.23
C MET A 344 -16.72 55.01 24.12
N PRO A 345 -16.60 54.15 23.09
CA PRO A 345 -15.43 53.73 22.29
C PRO A 345 -15.71 53.76 20.76
N ARG A 346 -14.67 53.72 19.91
CA ARG A 346 -14.71 52.95 18.63
C ARG A 346 -13.31 52.56 18.13
N PRO A 347 -13.18 51.43 17.40
CA PRO A 347 -11.92 50.72 17.21
C PRO A 347 -11.20 51.11 15.91
N ALA A 348 -9.87 51.21 15.98
CA ALA A 348 -9.01 51.11 14.81
C ALA A 348 -7.65 50.52 15.22
N THR A 349 -7.39 49.30 14.74
CA THR A 349 -6.09 48.63 14.73
C THR A 349 -5.07 49.41 13.90
N PRO A 350 -3.83 49.57 14.39
CA PRO A 350 -2.69 49.71 13.50
C PRO A 350 -1.59 48.65 13.75
N THR A 351 -1.13 48.17 12.60
CA THR A 351 -0.02 47.29 12.26
C THR A 351 1.32 47.67 12.90
N PRO A 352 2.21 46.71 13.24
CA PRO A 352 3.56 47.00 13.72
C PRO A 352 4.51 47.36 12.57
N ALA A 353 5.17 48.52 12.68
CA ALA A 353 6.25 48.96 11.82
C ALA A 353 7.61 48.35 12.25
N ALA A 354 8.41 47.93 11.26
CA ALA A 354 9.77 47.43 11.44
C ALA A 354 10.82 48.56 11.36
N PRO A 355 11.97 48.44 12.06
CA PRO A 355 12.99 49.48 12.10
C PRO A 355 13.85 49.50 10.83
N VAL A 356 14.18 50.71 10.36
CA VAL A 356 15.00 50.99 9.17
C VAL A 356 16.48 50.98 9.56
N GLY A 357 17.28 50.15 8.87
CA GLY A 357 18.73 50.06 9.03
C GLY A 357 19.41 49.23 7.95
N GLN A 358 19.71 49.87 6.82
CA GLN A 358 20.83 49.67 5.88
C GLN A 358 21.08 48.31 5.16
N SER A 359 21.11 48.45 3.83
CA SER A 359 21.93 47.72 2.84
C SER A 359 21.44 46.36 2.32
N MET A 360 20.51 46.38 1.36
CA MET A 360 20.32 45.29 0.38
C MET A 360 21.03 45.67 -0.94
N LEU A 361 22.18 45.04 -1.17
CA LEU A 361 22.86 44.98 -2.45
C LEU A 361 22.23 43.86 -3.30
N GLY A 362 21.83 44.20 -4.53
CA GLY A 362 21.79 43.27 -5.65
C GLY A 362 20.54 42.41 -5.81
N GLU A 363 19.42 43.02 -6.23
CA GLU A 363 18.40 42.32 -7.01
C GLU A 363 18.96 42.04 -8.41
N THR A 364 19.05 40.76 -8.80
CA THR A 364 19.27 40.38 -10.20
C THR A 364 17.93 40.41 -10.93
N SER A 365 17.79 41.38 -11.83
CA SER A 365 16.71 41.50 -12.81
C SER A 365 16.76 40.32 -13.81
N TYR A 366 15.62 39.66 -14.03
CA TYR A 366 15.42 38.69 -15.11
C TYR A 366 14.65 39.39 -16.23
N ASN A 367 15.28 39.53 -17.40
CA ASN A 367 14.69 40.09 -18.60
C ASN A 367 14.45 38.94 -19.62
N PRO A 368 13.20 38.65 -20.02
CA PRO A 368 12.93 37.77 -21.14
C PRO A 368 12.84 38.62 -22.41
N ASP A 369 13.77 38.42 -23.34
CA ASP A 369 13.59 38.57 -24.80
C ASP A 369 14.96 38.58 -25.48
N HIS A 370 15.28 37.49 -26.19
CA HIS A 370 15.96 37.52 -27.49
C HIS A 370 15.79 36.17 -28.18
N ALA A 371 15.46 36.28 -29.47
CA ALA A 371 15.47 35.26 -30.50
C ALA A 371 16.88 34.69 -30.77
#